data_AF-A0A382KCJ0-F1
#
_entry.id   AF-A0A382KCJ0-F1
#
_cell.length_a   1.000
_cell.length_b   1.000
_cell.length_c   1.000
_cell.angle_alpha   90.00
_cell.angle_beta   90.00
_cell.angle_gamma   90.00
#
_symmetry.space_group_name_H-M   'P 1'
#
loop_
_entity.id
_entity.type
_entity.pdbx_description
1 polymer ?
#
loop_
_entity_poly.entity_id
_entity_poly.type
_entity_poly.pdbx_seq_one_letter_code
_entity_poly.pdbx_strand_id
1 'polypeptide(L)' 'MRLLVFIVLLGVFLKPSHAQKVAVPLHEQIDQHLATGQVGPMAGITSDGEFIRRLYLDLVGRIPSSTEARAFID' A
#
# COMPACT_ATOMS: atom_id res chain seq x y z
N MET A 1 39.84 38.89 -1.95
CA MET A 1 38.80 38.71 -0.89
C MET A 1 37.37 38.92 -1.40
N ARG A 2 37.06 39.99 -2.16
CA ARG A 2 35.69 40.22 -2.71
C ARG A 2 35.15 39.10 -3.62
N LEU A 3 35.98 38.53 -4.50
CA LEU A 3 35.60 37.44 -5.40
C LEU A 3 35.25 36.14 -4.64
N LEU A 4 36.00 35.85 -3.58
CA LEU A 4 35.84 34.64 -2.78
C LEU A 4 34.55 34.70 -1.94
N VAL A 5 34.22 35.88 -1.40
CA VAL A 5 32.93 36.15 -0.75
C VAL A 5 31.75 35.99 -1.72
N PHE A 6 31.92 36.41 -2.98
CA PHE A 6 30.88 36.30 -3.99
C PHE A 6 30.58 34.84 -4.38
N ILE A 7 31.62 34.01 -4.51
CA ILE A 7 31.49 32.57 -4.80
C ILE A 7 30.82 31.83 -3.63
N VAL A 8 31.19 32.18 -2.40
CA VAL A 8 30.56 31.60 -1.19
C VAL A 8 29.09 31.98 -1.10
N LEU A 9 28.74 33.24 -1.38
CA LEU A 9 27.34 33.68 -1.43
C LEU A 9 26.55 32.96 -2.54
N LEU A 10 27.13 32.77 -3.73
CA LEU A 10 26.48 32.08 -4.84
C LEU A 10 26.19 30.60 -4.52
N GLY A 11 27.12 29.90 -3.86
CA GLY A 11 26.94 28.51 -3.44
C GLY A 11 25.83 28.31 -2.39
N VAL A 12 25.55 29.33 -1.56
CA VAL A 12 24.48 29.28 -0.55
C VAL A 12 23.09 29.42 -1.18
N PHE A 13 22.95 30.14 -2.30
CA PHE A 13 21.69 30.29 -3.01
C PHE A 13 21.36 29.15 -3.98
N LEU A 14 22.34 28.31 -4.35
CA LEU A 14 22.12 27.14 -5.21
C LEU A 14 21.59 25.91 -4.46
N LYS A 15 21.04 26.07 -3.24
CA LYS A 15 20.32 24.97 -2.60
C LYS A 15 19.23 24.47 -3.56
N PRO A 16 19.29 23.21 -4.01
CA PRO A 16 18.23 22.67 -4.85
C PRO A 16 16.93 22.86 -4.07
N SER A 17 15.97 23.56 -4.68
CA SER A 17 14.59 23.55 -4.19
C SER A 17 14.24 22.09 -3.97
N HIS A 18 13.75 21.75 -2.77
CA HIS A 18 13.29 20.41 -2.48
C HIS A 18 12.31 20.04 -3.59
N ALA A 19 12.74 19.21 -4.54
CA ALA A 19 11.85 18.64 -5.52
C ALA A 19 10.81 17.92 -4.68
N GLN A 20 9.58 18.45 -4.70
CA GLN A 20 8.46 17.84 -4.01
C GLN A 20 8.30 16.48 -4.66
N LYS A 21 8.85 15.44 -4.02
CA LYS A 21 8.59 14.07 -4.42
C LYS A 21 7.09 13.94 -4.36
N VAL A 22 6.46 13.84 -5.52
CA VAL A 22 5.06 13.45 -5.61
C VAL A 22 5.00 12.12 -4.87
N ALA A 23 4.35 12.12 -3.71
CA ALA A 23 4.23 10.92 -2.93
C ALA A 23 3.48 9.90 -3.79
N VAL A 24 4.02 8.70 -3.87
CA VAL A 24 3.40 7.57 -4.56
C VAL A 24 1.93 7.48 -4.07
N PRO A 25 0.93 7.36 -4.96
CA PRO A 25 -0.46 7.18 -4.54
C PRO A 25 -0.60 6.04 -3.53
N LEU A 26 -1.51 6.18 -2.55
CA LEU A 26 -1.66 5.18 -1.49
C LEU A 26 -1.94 3.77 -2.04
N HIS A 27 -2.73 3.64 -3.10
CA HIS A 27 -3.02 2.34 -3.70
C HIS A 27 -1.76 1.66 -4.25
N GLU A 28 -0.85 2.40 -4.90
CA GLU A 28 0.42 1.86 -5.38
C GLU A 28 1.32 1.40 -4.22
N GLN A 29 1.30 2.12 -3.08
CA GLN A 29 2.01 1.67 -1.88
C GLN A 29 1.42 0.37 -1.32
N ILE A 30 0.09 0.26 -1.28
CA ILE A 30 -0.62 -0.96 -0.84
C ILE A 30 -0.26 -2.12 -1.77
N ASP A 31 -0.30 -1.92 -3.09
CA ASP A 31 0.03 -2.96 -4.07
C ASP A 31 1.46 -3.46 -3.91
N GLN A 32 2.42 -2.57 -3.65
CA GLN A 32 3.81 -2.94 -3.35
C GLN A 32 3.91 -3.79 -2.06
N HIS A 33 3.19 -3.41 -1.02
CA HIS A 33 3.18 -4.17 0.23
C HIS A 33 2.51 -5.54 0.08
N LEU A 34 1.43 -5.64 -0.69
CA LEU A 34 0.77 -6.92 -0.97
C LEU A 34 1.67 -7.84 -1.81
N ALA A 35 2.31 -7.30 -2.85
CA ALA A 35 3.23 -8.07 -3.70
C ALA A 35 4.45 -8.60 -2.92
N THR A 36 4.92 -7.88 -1.91
CA THR A 36 6.08 -8.27 -1.09
C THR A 36 5.71 -9.08 0.15
N GLY A 37 4.49 -8.93 0.67
CA GLY A 37 4.02 -9.55 1.90
C GLY A 37 3.31 -10.90 1.72
N GLN A 38 3.13 -11.38 0.50
CA GLN A 38 2.48 -12.67 0.22
C GLN A 38 3.25 -13.83 0.85
N VAL A 39 2.61 -14.56 1.76
CA VAL A 39 3.17 -15.78 2.37
C VAL A 39 2.51 -16.99 1.74
N GLY A 40 3.33 -17.89 1.18
CA GLY A 40 2.84 -19.08 0.49
C GLY A 40 2.21 -18.78 -0.89
N PRO A 41 1.79 -19.83 -1.60
CA PRO A 41 1.17 -19.67 -2.92
C PRO A 41 -0.15 -18.89 -2.81
N MET A 42 -0.47 -18.11 -3.86
CA MET A 42 -1.78 -17.48 -3.96
C MET A 42 -2.87 -18.56 -3.96
N ALA A 43 -3.96 -18.29 -3.23
CA ALA A 43 -5.12 -19.14 -3.24
C ALA A 43 -5.69 -19.23 -4.67
N GLY A 44 -5.98 -20.44 -5.14
CA GLY A 44 -6.67 -20.65 -6.40
C GLY A 44 -8.14 -20.21 -6.36
N ILE A 45 -8.76 -20.19 -7.54
CA ILE A 45 -10.21 -19.93 -7.69
C ILE A 45 -11.00 -20.92 -6.82
N THR A 46 -12.06 -20.41 -6.21
CA THR A 46 -12.91 -21.20 -5.32
C THR A 46 -14.39 -20.81 -5.50
N SER A 47 -15.29 -21.58 -4.90
CA SER A 47 -16.73 -21.25 -4.92
C SER A 47 -17.04 -20.09 -3.98
N ASP A 48 -18.16 -19.41 -4.19
CA ASP A 48 -18.56 -18.27 -3.35
C ASP A 48 -18.62 -18.66 -1.87
N GLY A 49 -19.16 -19.84 -1.54
CA GLY A 49 -19.22 -20.34 -0.17
C GLY A 49 -17.84 -20.51 0.51
N GLU A 50 -16.86 -21.03 -0.23
CA GLU A 50 -15.48 -21.13 0.27
C GLU A 50 -14.80 -19.76 0.36
N PHE A 51 -15.09 -18.88 -0.59
CA PHE A 51 -14.59 -17.50 -0.58
C PHE A 51 -15.06 -16.76 0.68
N ILE A 52 -16.36 -16.78 0.99
CA ILE A 52 -16.86 -16.08 2.19
C ILE A 52 -16.24 -16.64 3.47
N ARG A 53 -16.05 -17.97 3.52
CA ARG A 53 -15.51 -18.63 4.71
C ARG A 53 -14.09 -18.13 4.99
N ARG A 54 -13.25 -18.04 3.95
CA ARG A 54 -11.87 -17.52 4.06
C ARG A 54 -11.86 -16.06 4.46
N LEU A 55 -12.69 -15.24 3.80
CA LEU A 55 -12.83 -13.82 4.12
C LEU A 55 -13.17 -13.59 5.60
N TYR A 56 -14.12 -14.34 6.13
CA TYR A 56 -14.53 -14.24 7.55
C TYR A 56 -13.45 -14.73 8.51
N LEU A 57 -12.72 -15.80 8.18
CA LEU A 57 -11.60 -16.26 8.99
C LEU A 57 -10.47 -15.22 9.02
N ASP A 58 -10.14 -14.63 7.87
CA ASP A 58 -9.02 -13.70 7.74
C ASP A 58 -9.32 -12.33 8.38
N LEU A 59 -10.56 -11.82 8.25
CA LEU A 59 -10.92 -10.48 8.69
C LEU A 59 -11.64 -10.43 10.05
N VAL A 60 -12.41 -11.47 10.38
CA VAL A 60 -13.27 -11.51 11.57
C VAL A 60 -12.77 -12.54 12.60
N GLY A 61 -12.00 -13.54 12.18
CA GLY A 61 -11.46 -14.58 13.05
C GLY A 61 -12.47 -15.68 13.42
N ARG A 62 -13.57 -15.83 12.68
CA ARG A 62 -14.55 -16.90 12.86
C ARG A 62 -15.19 -17.31 11.54
N ILE A 63 -15.96 -18.40 11.54
CA ILE A 63 -16.79 -18.80 10.39
C ILE A 63 -18.08 -17.94 10.39
N PRO A 64 -18.65 -17.60 9.21
CA PRO A 64 -19.92 -16.90 9.13
C PRO A 64 -21.08 -17.77 9.64
N SER A 65 -22.09 -17.13 10.22
CA SER A 65 -23.37 -17.77 10.49
C SER A 65 -24.13 -18.04 9.19
N SER A 66 -25.12 -18.94 9.24
CA SER A 66 -25.93 -19.23 8.05
C SER A 66 -26.72 -18.02 7.53
N THR A 67 -27.05 -17.06 8.39
CA THR A 67 -27.73 -15.82 8.00
C THR A 67 -26.77 -14.86 7.29
N GLU A 68 -25.55 -14.70 7.82
CA GLU A 68 -24.50 -13.89 7.19
C GLU A 68 -24.08 -14.45 5.83
N ALA A 69 -24.00 -15.78 5.72
CA ALA A 69 -23.66 -16.43 4.47
C ALA A 69 -24.71 -16.19 3.39
N ARG A 70 -25.99 -16.40 3.73
CA ARG A 70 -27.11 -16.16 2.81
C ARG A 70 -27.19 -14.70 2.38
N ALA A 71 -27.03 -13.77 3.31
CA ALA A 71 -27.05 -12.33 3.00
C ALA A 71 -25.93 -11.87 2.05
N PHE A 72 -24.85 -12.65 1.90
CA PHE A 72 -23.76 -12.33 0.96
C PHE A 72 -23.94 -13.03 -0.40
N ILE A 73 -24.44 -14.26 -0.39
CA ILE A 73 -24.52 -15.12 -1.58
C ILE A 73 -25.82 -14.90 -2.37
N ASP A 74 -26.93 -14.67 -1.66
CA ASP A 74 -28.28 -14.49 -2.21
C ASP A 74 -28.61 -13.01 -2.43
#